data_AF-A0A3S5FBQ7-F1
#
_entry.id   AF-A0A3S5FBQ7-F1
#
_cell.length_a   1.000
_cell.length_b   1.000
_cell.length_c   1.000
_cell.angle_alpha   90.00
_cell.angle_beta   90.00
_cell.angle_gamma   90.00
#
_symmetry.space_group_name_H-M   'P 1'
#
loop_
_entity.id
_entity.type
_entity.pdbx_description
1 polymer ?
#
loop_
_entity_poly.entity_id
_entity_poly.type
_entity_poly.pdbx_seq_one_letter_code
_entity_poly.pdbx_strand_id
1 'polypeptide(L)'
;MLHCHGSTPAGGDDKTQTRRARDCSPLLSEYNISLSNGLLVIEAQNVWGILYGLETVAQLVYVTPSGMKYISGILIEDAPRYPHRGFLIDTSRHFLSKAVIKVFLDAMAMVKMNVLHWHIVDDQSFPYYSEAFPELSQKGSYDPISKVYTQTDLREIIEYARQRGIRVMAEFDTPGRPVES
;
A
#
# COMPACT_ATOMS: atom_id res chain seq x y z
N MET A 1 -17.79 3.22 4.15
CA MET A 1 -18.14 4.32 3.23
C MET A 1 -18.24 5.60 4.06
N LEU A 2 -17.16 6.37 4.21
CA LEU A 2 -17.22 7.63 4.95
C LEU A 2 -17.68 8.73 4.00
N HIS A 3 -18.85 9.31 4.27
CA HIS A 3 -19.36 10.51 3.61
C HIS A 3 -18.68 11.75 4.19
N CYS A 4 -18.05 12.56 3.35
CA CYS A 4 -17.67 13.92 3.69
C CYS A 4 -18.86 14.84 3.39
N HIS A 5 -19.43 15.47 4.42
CA HIS A 5 -20.43 16.53 4.21
C HIS A 5 -19.75 17.78 3.69
N GLY A 6 -20.12 18.21 2.48
CA GLY A 6 -19.78 19.53 1.95
C GLY A 6 -20.74 20.56 2.54
N SER A 7 -20.21 21.47 3.35
CA SER A 7 -20.94 22.66 3.79
C SER A 7 -20.78 23.79 2.76
N THR A 8 -21.90 24.23 2.19
CA THR A 8 -22.02 25.41 1.32
C THR A 8 -21.73 26.69 2.12
N PRO A 9 -21.03 27.72 1.58
CA PRO A 9 -20.79 28.94 2.33
C PRO A 9 -21.95 29.94 2.15
N ALA A 10 -22.51 30.41 3.26
CA ALA A 10 -23.27 31.66 3.33
C ALA A 10 -22.29 32.80 3.67
N GLY A 11 -22.45 33.95 3.02
CA GLY A 11 -21.50 35.07 3.04
C GLY A 11 -21.34 35.80 4.39
N GLY A 12 -20.27 36.60 4.46
CA GLY A 12 -20.00 37.58 5.53
C GLY A 12 -18.51 37.66 5.86
N ASP A 13 -17.91 38.84 5.68
CA ASP A 13 -16.51 39.17 5.92
C ASP A 13 -16.06 38.96 7.39
N ASP A 14 -14.99 38.19 7.62
CA ASP A 14 -14.02 38.48 8.70
C ASP A 14 -12.66 37.78 8.47
N LYS A 15 -11.59 38.52 8.77
CA LYS A 15 -10.18 38.15 8.57
C LYS A 15 -9.79 37.00 9.48
N THR A 16 -9.78 35.78 8.95
CA THR A 16 -9.14 34.65 9.65
C THR A 16 -8.35 33.80 8.68
N GLN A 17 -7.04 33.81 8.89
CA GLN A 17 -6.01 32.92 8.37
C GLN A 17 -6.59 31.63 7.76
N THR A 18 -6.50 31.50 6.44
CA THR A 18 -6.98 30.36 5.67
C THR A 18 -6.26 29.11 6.14
N ARG A 19 -6.82 28.41 7.14
CA ARG A 19 -6.54 27.00 7.34
C ARG A 19 -7.09 26.34 6.09
N ARG A 20 -6.23 26.15 5.08
CA ARG A 20 -6.49 25.20 3.99
C ARG A 20 -7.05 23.98 4.68
N ALA A 21 -8.29 23.63 4.35
CA ALA A 21 -8.81 22.31 4.64
C ALA A 21 -7.68 21.35 4.25
N ARG A 22 -7.22 20.51 5.19
CA ARG A 22 -6.32 19.43 4.80
C ARG A 22 -7.09 18.71 3.71
N ASP A 23 -6.54 18.80 2.51
CA ASP A 23 -7.13 18.20 1.35
C ASP A 23 -7.13 16.70 1.63
N CYS A 24 -8.25 16.18 2.14
CA CYS A 24 -8.53 14.76 2.26
C CYS A 24 -8.88 14.21 0.87
N SER A 25 -8.16 14.68 -0.14
CA SER A 25 -8.13 14.09 -1.45
C SER A 25 -7.48 12.71 -1.32
N PRO A 26 -8.08 11.66 -1.88
CA PRO A 26 -7.63 10.29 -1.69
C PRO A 26 -6.25 10.12 -2.32
N LEU A 27 -5.19 10.23 -1.52
CA LEU A 27 -3.79 9.91 -1.88
C LEU A 27 -3.49 10.20 -3.36
N LEU A 28 -3.59 11.47 -3.77
CA LEU A 28 -3.33 11.90 -5.15
C LEU A 28 -1.95 11.40 -5.58
N SER A 29 -1.88 10.30 -6.32
CA SER A 29 -0.62 9.75 -6.80
C SER A 29 -0.39 10.10 -8.26
N GLU A 30 -0.90 11.26 -8.65
CA GLU A 30 -0.67 11.87 -9.96
C GLU A 30 0.79 12.29 -10.03
N TYR A 31 1.39 12.11 -11.21
CA TYR A 31 2.76 12.50 -11.45
C TYR A 31 2.96 12.88 -12.92
N ASN A 32 3.92 13.77 -13.13
CA ASN A 32 4.39 14.18 -14.44
C ASN A 32 5.86 13.81 -14.61
N ILE A 33 6.23 13.29 -15.78
CA ILE A 33 7.62 13.04 -16.17
C ILE A 33 7.91 13.87 -17.40
N SER A 34 9.01 14.64 -17.37
CA SER A 34 9.54 15.30 -18.56
C SER A 34 11.03 15.03 -18.72
N LEU A 35 11.46 14.76 -19.95
CA LEU A 35 12.86 14.63 -20.32
C LEU A 35 13.19 15.63 -21.43
N SER A 36 13.95 16.67 -21.10
CA SER A 36 14.38 17.70 -22.06
C SER A 36 15.82 18.12 -21.80
N ASN A 37 16.61 18.30 -22.86
CA ASN A 37 18.01 18.74 -22.79
C ASN A 37 18.89 17.92 -21.81
N GLY A 38 18.63 16.61 -21.67
CA GLY A 38 19.35 15.73 -20.75
C GLY A 38 18.92 15.85 -19.28
N LEU A 39 17.92 16.66 -18.96
CA LEU A 39 17.33 16.79 -17.63
C LEU A 39 16.03 15.96 -17.55
N LEU A 40 16.01 14.97 -16.66
CA LEU A 40 14.83 14.21 -16.29
C LEU A 40 14.20 14.82 -15.04
N VAL A 41 12.94 15.26 -15.14
CA VAL A 41 12.17 15.82 -14.03
C VAL A 41 10.97 14.94 -13.75
N ILE A 42 10.76 14.61 -12.47
CA ILE A 42 9.56 13.95 -11.96
C ILE A 42 8.89 14.91 -11.00
N GLU A 43 7.65 15.30 -11.29
CA GLU A 43 6.86 16.20 -10.45
C GLU A 43 5.62 15.47 -9.94
N ALA A 44 5.33 15.63 -8.65
CA ALA A 44 4.11 15.10 -8.05
C ALA A 44 3.73 15.94 -6.82
N GLN A 45 2.44 15.91 -6.47
CA GLN A 45 1.95 16.64 -5.29
C GLN A 45 2.36 15.99 -3.96
N ASN A 46 2.73 14.71 -3.98
CA ASN A 46 3.21 13.99 -2.80
C ASN A 46 4.21 12.88 -3.16
N VAL A 47 4.80 12.29 -2.12
CA VAL A 47 5.81 11.23 -2.23
C VAL A 47 5.30 9.99 -2.99
N TRP A 48 4.00 9.68 -2.94
CA TRP A 48 3.44 8.50 -3.59
C TRP A 48 3.43 8.64 -5.12
N GLY A 49 3.12 9.84 -5.63
CA GLY A 49 3.27 10.14 -7.06
C GLY A 49 4.73 10.06 -7.51
N ILE A 50 5.68 10.52 -6.68
CA ILE A 50 7.12 10.37 -6.97
C ILE A 50 7.53 8.90 -7.08
N LEU A 51 7.07 8.03 -6.17
CA LEU A 51 7.37 6.59 -6.25
C LEU A 51 6.85 5.96 -7.55
N TYR A 52 5.64 6.30 -7.97
CA TYR A 52 5.08 5.79 -9.23
C TYR A 52 5.76 6.37 -10.46
N GLY A 53 6.18 7.63 -10.41
CA GLY A 53 7.00 8.24 -11.45
C GLY A 53 8.35 7.53 -11.58
N LEU A 54 9.01 7.22 -10.47
CA LEU A 54 10.27 6.45 -10.47
C LEU A 54 10.08 5.04 -11.07
N GLU A 55 8.97 4.37 -10.75
CA GLU A 55 8.65 3.07 -11.35
C GLU A 55 8.45 3.19 -12.87
N THR A 56 7.72 4.21 -13.34
CA THR A 56 7.57 4.47 -14.77
C THR A 56 8.91 4.75 -15.43
N VAL A 57 9.77 5.56 -14.82
CA VAL A 57 11.13 5.79 -15.32
C VAL A 57 11.93 4.49 -15.42
N ALA A 58 11.85 3.60 -14.42
CA ALA A 58 12.52 2.30 -14.46
C ALA A 58 12.04 1.45 -15.64
N GLN A 59 10.76 1.51 -15.98
CA GLN A 59 10.15 0.79 -17.11
C GLN A 59 10.43 1.43 -18.48
N LEU A 60 10.77 2.72 -18.54
CA LEU A 60 11.14 3.41 -19.78
C LEU A 60 12.57 3.09 -20.25
N VAL A 61 13.40 2.50 -19.41
CA VAL A 61 14.78 2.15 -19.77
C VAL A 61 14.77 1.04 -20.82
N TYR A 62 15.33 1.32 -22.00
CA TYR A 62 15.59 0.29 -23.01
C TYR A 62 17.09 0.12 -23.24
N VAL A 63 17.48 -1.09 -23.66
CA VAL A 63 18.87 -1.47 -23.90
C VAL A 63 19.11 -1.60 -25.40
N THR A 64 20.12 -0.91 -25.91
CA THR A 64 20.52 -1.03 -27.32
C THR A 64 21.27 -2.34 -27.57
N PRO A 65 21.43 -2.77 -28.83
CA PRO A 65 22.28 -3.93 -29.16
C PRO A 65 23.72 -3.82 -28.65
N SER A 66 24.23 -2.60 -28.45
CA SER A 66 25.55 -2.33 -27.86
C SER A 66 25.60 -2.42 -26.33
N GLY A 67 24.48 -2.73 -25.66
CA GLY A 67 24.38 -2.81 -24.20
C GLY A 67 24.20 -1.47 -23.48
N MET A 68 24.08 -0.37 -24.23
CA MET A 68 23.87 0.97 -23.66
C MET A 68 22.41 1.15 -23.24
N LYS A 69 22.19 1.75 -22.06
CA LYS A 69 20.85 2.01 -21.50
C LYS A 69 20.42 3.44 -21.80
N TYR A 70 19.23 3.61 -22.35
CA TYR A 70 18.66 4.93 -22.66
C TYR A 70 17.22 5.06 -22.18
N ILE A 71 16.82 6.31 -21.99
CA ILE A 71 15.43 6.74 -21.82
C ILE A 71 15.18 7.74 -22.96
N SER A 72 14.09 7.56 -23.73
CA SER A 72 13.74 8.46 -24.81
C SER A 72 12.95 9.67 -24.29
N GLY A 73 13.14 10.83 -24.93
CA GLY A 73 12.45 12.07 -24.58
C GLY A 73 10.94 11.91 -24.61
N ILE A 74 10.31 11.99 -23.44
CA ILE A 74 8.88 11.78 -23.28
C ILE A 74 8.31 12.80 -22.30
N LEU A 75 7.09 13.24 -22.58
CA LEU A 75 6.21 13.91 -21.62
C LEU A 75 5.15 12.88 -21.21
N ILE A 76 5.06 12.59 -19.92
CA ILE A 76 4.05 11.70 -19.35
C ILE A 76 3.30 12.47 -18.30
N GLU A 77 1.98 12.46 -18.40
CA GLU A 77 1.05 12.90 -17.35
C GLU A 77 0.22 11.66 -17.00
N ASP A 78 0.32 11.19 -15.75
CA ASP A 78 -0.34 9.94 -15.34
C ASP A 78 -0.98 10.07 -13.96
N ALA A 79 -2.11 9.39 -13.80
CA ALA A 79 -2.96 9.43 -12.63
C ALA A 79 -3.76 8.13 -12.51
N PRO A 80 -3.91 7.56 -11.30
CA PRO A 80 -4.73 6.37 -11.14
C PRO A 80 -6.21 6.69 -11.36
N ARG A 81 -6.89 5.91 -12.19
CA ARG A 81 -8.36 5.98 -12.30
C ARG A 81 -9.07 5.63 -10.98
N TYR A 82 -8.50 4.70 -10.21
CA TYR A 82 -9.06 4.25 -8.94
C TYR A 82 -8.04 4.43 -7.80
N PRO A 83 -8.44 5.06 -6.67
CA PRO A 83 -7.53 5.30 -5.54
C PRO A 83 -7.25 4.03 -4.72
N HIS A 84 -8.10 3.00 -4.81
CA HIS A 84 -7.94 1.74 -4.10
C HIS A 84 -7.58 0.62 -5.09
N ARG A 85 -6.32 0.16 -5.07
CA ARG A 85 -5.78 -0.86 -5.97
C ARG A 85 -5.16 -1.95 -5.12
N GLY A 86 -5.96 -2.99 -4.88
CA GLY A 86 -5.70 -3.99 -3.86
C GLY A 86 -5.22 -5.32 -4.42
N PHE A 87 -4.39 -6.02 -3.64
CA PHE A 87 -4.08 -7.43 -3.83
C PHE A 87 -4.31 -8.16 -2.50
N LEU A 88 -4.95 -9.32 -2.53
CA LEU A 88 -5.23 -10.12 -1.34
C LEU A 88 -4.19 -11.23 -1.21
N ILE A 89 -3.55 -11.31 -0.04
CA ILE A 89 -2.81 -12.50 0.38
C ILE A 89 -3.56 -13.20 1.48
N ASP A 90 -3.44 -14.50 1.47
CA ASP A 90 -4.08 -15.40 2.41
C ASP A 90 -3.00 -16.22 3.10
N THR A 91 -2.77 -15.90 4.37
CA THR A 91 -1.74 -16.56 5.18
C THR A 91 -2.32 -17.56 6.17
N SER A 92 -3.64 -17.69 6.22
CA SER A 92 -4.33 -18.62 7.13
C SER A 92 -4.41 -20.02 6.52
N ARG A 93 -4.75 -20.16 5.23
CA ARG A 93 -4.78 -21.50 4.59
C ARG A 93 -3.40 -22.03 4.26
N HIS A 94 -2.43 -21.16 3.99
CA HIS A 94 -1.03 -21.52 3.83
C HIS A 94 -0.14 -20.42 4.40
N PHE A 95 0.74 -20.76 5.34
CA PHE A 95 1.65 -19.78 5.92
C PHE A 95 2.64 -19.24 4.87
N LEU A 96 2.71 -17.92 4.73
CA LEU A 96 3.70 -17.24 3.89
C LEU A 96 4.79 -16.63 4.77
N SER A 97 6.06 -16.93 4.50
CA SER A 97 7.13 -16.28 5.27
C SER A 97 7.16 -14.77 5.04
N LYS A 98 7.71 -14.02 6.00
CA LYS A 98 7.95 -12.57 5.86
C LYS A 98 8.70 -12.23 4.57
N ALA A 99 9.68 -13.06 4.17
CA ALA A 99 10.43 -12.87 2.94
C ALA A 99 9.54 -12.96 1.70
N VAL A 100 8.63 -13.94 1.65
CA VAL A 100 7.66 -14.09 0.55
C VAL A 100 6.70 -12.90 0.50
N ILE A 101 6.20 -12.43 1.64
CA ILE A 101 5.33 -11.24 1.70
C ILE A 101 6.07 -10.00 1.16
N LYS A 102 7.36 -9.83 1.47
CA LYS A 102 8.19 -8.73 0.94
C LYS A 102 8.31 -8.81 -0.60
N VAL A 103 8.47 -10.01 -1.17
CA VAL A 103 8.47 -10.21 -2.63
C VAL A 103 7.12 -9.82 -3.25
N PHE A 104 5.99 -10.15 -2.61
CA PHE A 104 4.69 -9.68 -3.07
C PHE A 104 4.56 -8.15 -3.03
N LEU A 105 5.05 -7.51 -1.96
CA LEU A 105 5.06 -6.06 -1.84
C LEU A 105 5.92 -5.39 -2.91
N ASP A 106 7.07 -5.96 -3.27
CA ASP A 106 7.88 -5.50 -4.41
C ASP A 106 7.09 -5.59 -5.72
N ALA A 107 6.50 -6.75 -6.00
CA ALA A 107 5.71 -6.96 -7.22
C ALA A 107 4.51 -5.98 -7.30
N MET A 108 3.82 -5.77 -6.18
CA MET A 108 2.73 -4.80 -6.08
C MET A 108 3.18 -3.38 -6.41
N ALA A 109 4.36 -2.97 -5.93
CA ALA A 109 4.94 -1.65 -6.23
C ALA A 109 5.20 -1.49 -7.73
N MET A 110 5.75 -2.52 -8.39
CA MET A 110 6.06 -2.49 -9.84
C MET A 110 4.82 -2.23 -10.70
N VAL A 111 3.66 -2.74 -10.26
CA VAL A 111 2.37 -2.54 -10.95
C VAL A 111 1.50 -1.44 -10.31
N LYS A 112 2.09 -0.58 -9.48
CA LYS A 112 1.45 0.58 -8.84
C LYS A 112 0.22 0.22 -7.97
N MET A 113 0.15 -0.99 -7.43
CA MET A 113 -0.85 -1.37 -6.42
C MET A 113 -0.53 -0.70 -5.08
N ASN A 114 -1.54 -0.40 -4.27
CA ASN A 114 -1.36 0.43 -3.07
C ASN A 114 -2.10 -0.08 -1.83
N VAL A 115 -2.76 -1.23 -1.90
CA VAL A 115 -3.39 -1.89 -0.75
C VAL A 115 -3.02 -3.37 -0.74
N LEU A 116 -2.36 -3.81 0.31
CA LEU A 116 -2.26 -5.22 0.65
C LEU A 116 -3.44 -5.55 1.55
N HIS A 117 -4.40 -6.31 1.01
CA HIS A 117 -5.42 -6.92 1.83
C HIS A 117 -4.84 -8.22 2.39
N TRP A 118 -4.64 -8.27 3.70
CA TRP A 118 -3.99 -9.39 4.36
C TRP A 118 -5.02 -10.16 5.17
N HIS A 119 -5.53 -11.23 4.57
CA HIS A 119 -6.35 -12.21 5.24
C HIS A 119 -5.44 -13.07 6.12
N ILE A 120 -5.28 -12.66 7.39
CA ILE A 120 -4.20 -13.14 8.25
C ILE A 120 -4.58 -14.40 9.04
N VAL A 121 -5.85 -14.53 9.42
CA VAL A 121 -6.39 -15.62 10.24
C VAL A 121 -7.69 -16.14 9.65
N ASP A 122 -7.93 -17.44 9.80
CA ASP A 122 -9.15 -18.16 9.41
C ASP A 122 -9.21 -19.49 10.21
N ASP A 123 -10.24 -20.29 10.01
CA ASP A 123 -10.51 -21.58 10.65
C ASP A 123 -9.30 -22.53 10.66
N GLN A 124 -8.49 -22.52 9.59
CA GLN A 124 -7.37 -23.47 9.43
C GLN A 124 -6.10 -23.06 10.17
N SER A 125 -5.89 -21.76 10.43
CA SER A 125 -4.68 -21.28 11.11
C SER A 125 -4.85 -19.87 11.68
N PHE A 126 -4.32 -19.67 12.88
CA PHE A 126 -4.19 -18.39 13.56
C PHE A 126 -2.71 -17.98 13.71
N PRO A 127 -2.04 -17.52 12.64
CA PRO A 127 -0.60 -17.19 12.70
C PRO A 127 -0.32 -15.84 13.37
N TYR A 128 -1.31 -14.98 13.61
CA TYR A 128 -1.10 -13.68 14.28
C TYR A 128 -0.81 -13.86 15.78
N TYR A 129 0.34 -13.37 16.26
CA TYR A 129 0.63 -13.36 17.70
C TYR A 129 -0.03 -12.17 18.40
N SER A 130 -1.03 -12.44 19.23
CA SER A 130 -1.64 -11.44 20.12
C SER A 130 -0.94 -11.43 21.47
N GLU A 131 -0.45 -10.27 21.92
CA GLU A 131 0.08 -10.11 23.29
C GLU A 131 -1.02 -10.24 24.35
N ALA A 132 -2.25 -9.82 24.04
CA ALA A 132 -3.39 -9.90 24.94
C ALA A 132 -3.95 -11.33 25.05
N PHE A 133 -3.91 -12.09 23.95
CA PHE A 133 -4.40 -13.46 23.89
C PHE A 133 -3.37 -14.41 23.23
N PRO A 134 -2.25 -14.73 23.92
CA PRO A 134 -1.18 -15.55 23.33
C PRO A 134 -1.64 -16.96 22.95
N GLU A 135 -2.66 -17.48 23.63
CA GLU A 135 -3.20 -18.81 23.37
C GLU A 135 -3.75 -18.99 21.96
N LEU A 136 -4.21 -17.89 21.32
CA LEU A 136 -4.80 -17.95 19.97
C LEU A 136 -3.80 -18.49 18.96
N SER A 137 -2.58 -17.94 18.92
CA SER A 137 -1.54 -18.45 18.02
C SER A 137 -0.88 -19.72 18.54
N GLN A 138 -0.71 -19.87 19.86
CA GLN A 138 -0.07 -21.05 20.44
C GLN A 138 -0.85 -22.34 20.15
N LYS A 139 -2.19 -22.26 20.12
CA LYS A 139 -3.08 -23.40 19.87
C LYS A 139 -3.67 -23.41 18.45
N GLY A 140 -3.73 -22.26 17.79
CA GLY A 140 -4.40 -22.11 16.49
C GLY A 140 -3.47 -22.01 15.28
N SER A 141 -2.17 -21.74 15.44
CA SER A 141 -1.25 -21.72 14.29
C SER A 141 -0.81 -23.14 13.88
N TYR A 142 -0.39 -23.30 12.63
CA TYR A 142 0.20 -24.56 12.16
C TYR A 142 1.45 -25.00 12.92
N ASP A 143 2.24 -24.05 13.42
CA ASP A 143 3.40 -24.30 14.26
C ASP A 143 3.67 -23.05 15.13
N PRO A 144 3.60 -23.16 16.47
CA PRO A 144 3.60 -22.01 17.37
C PRO A 144 4.95 -21.30 17.48
N ILE A 145 6.01 -21.83 16.86
CA ILE A 145 7.36 -21.26 16.91
C ILE A 145 7.73 -20.66 15.54
N SER A 146 7.49 -21.39 14.46
CA SER A 146 8.00 -21.09 13.12
C SER A 146 6.95 -20.52 12.16
N LYS A 147 5.66 -20.70 12.44
CA LYS A 147 4.54 -20.26 11.57
C LYS A 147 3.65 -19.24 12.28
N VAL A 148 4.30 -18.26 12.90
CA VAL A 148 3.66 -17.17 13.64
C VAL A 148 4.27 -15.84 13.19
N TYR A 149 3.43 -14.83 13.01
CA TYR A 149 3.84 -13.44 12.81
C TYR A 149 3.93 -12.75 14.16
N THR A 150 5.16 -12.46 14.58
CA THR A 150 5.40 -11.69 15.80
C THR A 150 5.09 -10.20 15.58
N GLN A 151 4.96 -9.45 16.67
CA GLN A 151 4.80 -8.00 16.59
C GLN A 151 5.96 -7.31 15.86
N THR A 152 7.17 -7.87 15.92
CA THR A 152 8.32 -7.40 15.16
C THR A 152 8.14 -7.65 13.66
N ASP A 153 7.69 -8.85 13.28
CA ASP A 153 7.44 -9.18 11.87
C ASP A 153 6.36 -8.28 11.26
N LEU A 154 5.28 -8.03 11.99
CA LEU A 154 4.20 -7.15 11.54
C LEU A 154 4.69 -5.73 11.33
N ARG A 155 5.44 -5.17 12.29
CA ARG A 155 6.02 -3.82 12.15
C ARG A 155 6.97 -3.74 10.95
N GLU A 156 7.80 -4.75 10.74
CA GLU A 156 8.69 -4.80 9.58
C GLU A 156 7.92 -4.86 8.26
N ILE A 157 6.86 -5.67 8.18
CA ILE A 157 6.05 -5.80 6.96
C ILE A 157 5.30 -4.49 6.67
N ILE A 158 4.70 -3.88 7.70
CA ILE A 158 3.99 -2.60 7.58
C ILE A 158 4.95 -1.50 7.12
N GLU A 159 6.14 -1.41 7.71
CA GLU A 159 7.12 -0.40 7.32
C GLU A 159 7.66 -0.65 5.90
N TYR A 160 7.90 -1.90 5.54
CA TYR A 160 8.34 -2.28 4.20
C TYR A 160 7.28 -1.94 3.12
N ALA A 161 6.01 -2.16 3.42
CA ALA A 161 4.88 -1.78 2.59
C ALA A 161 4.77 -0.24 2.49
N ARG A 162 4.90 0.47 3.61
CA ARG A 162 4.86 1.94 3.66
C ARG A 162 5.93 2.58 2.78
N GLN A 163 7.14 2.05 2.77
CA GLN A 163 8.24 2.52 1.92
C GLN A 163 7.94 2.40 0.42
N ARG A 164 6.96 1.57 0.04
CA ARG A 164 6.49 1.34 -1.33
C ARG A 164 5.17 2.01 -1.66
N GLY A 165 4.61 2.79 -0.73
CA GLY A 165 3.28 3.39 -0.90
C GLY A 165 2.14 2.39 -0.84
N ILE A 166 2.33 1.28 -0.14
CA ILE A 166 1.33 0.23 0.05
C ILE A 166 0.78 0.31 1.47
N ARG A 167 -0.54 0.42 1.59
CA ARG A 167 -1.27 0.32 2.85
C ARG A 167 -1.52 -1.14 3.18
N VAL A 168 -1.30 -1.53 4.42
CA VAL A 168 -1.66 -2.88 4.90
C VAL A 168 -3.04 -2.82 5.56
N MET A 169 -3.97 -3.62 5.05
CA MET A 169 -5.31 -3.81 5.62
C MET A 169 -5.40 -5.24 6.11
N ALA A 170 -5.27 -5.45 7.41
CA ALA A 170 -5.41 -6.77 8.02
C ALA A 170 -6.89 -7.11 8.21
N GLU A 171 -7.26 -8.33 7.84
CA GLU A 171 -8.57 -8.91 8.07
C GLU A 171 -8.43 -10.05 9.08
N PHE A 172 -9.27 -9.97 10.12
CA PHE A 172 -9.46 -11.04 11.09
C PHE A 172 -10.88 -11.56 10.91
N ASP A 173 -11.01 -12.75 10.30
CA ASP A 173 -12.34 -13.34 10.14
C ASP A 173 -12.92 -13.69 11.52
N THR A 174 -14.20 -13.41 11.70
CA THR A 174 -14.93 -13.70 12.93
C THR A 174 -16.19 -14.45 12.55
N PRO A 175 -16.54 -15.55 13.24
CA PRO A 175 -17.71 -16.33 12.86
C PRO A 175 -18.97 -15.47 12.87
N GLY A 176 -19.77 -15.62 11.82
CA GLY A 176 -21.10 -15.03 11.73
C GLY A 176 -22.04 -15.66 12.76
N ARG A 177 -22.28 -14.91 13.86
CA ARG A 177 -23.13 -15.22 15.03
C ARG A 177 -22.52 -16.20 16.05
N PRO A 178 -22.58 -15.89 17.36
CA PRO A 178 -22.43 -16.93 18.38
C PRO A 178 -23.63 -17.87 18.26
N VAL A 179 -23.38 -19.17 18.11
CA VAL A 179 -24.42 -20.15 18.44
C VAL A 179 -24.55 -20.11 19.95
N GLU A 180 -25.65 -19.54 20.44
CA GLU A 180 -26.06 -19.72 21.83
C GLU A 180 -26.31 -21.21 22.05
N SER A 181 -25.54 -21.82 22.96
CA SER A 181 -25.77 -23.15 23.50
C SER A 181 -26.05 -23.06 24.99
#